data_AF-A0AAE1ARL8-F1
#
_entry.id   AF-A0AAE1ARL8-F1
#
_cell.length_a   1.000
_cell.length_b   1.000
_cell.length_c   1.000
_cell.angle_alpha   90.00
_cell.angle_beta   90.00
_cell.angle_gamma   90.00
#
_symmetry.space_group_name_H-M   'P 1'
#
loop_
_entity.id
_entity.type
_entity.pdbx_description
1 polymer ?
#
loop_
_entity_poly.entity_id
_entity_poly.type
_entity_poly.pdbx_seq_one_letter_code
_entity_poly.pdbx_strand_id
1 'polypeptide(L)'
;MVARLQLQQMYQDRDEPAGTFAARIKGQASVCQFDVKCTRGVNVSYSDQMIRDTLIVGLADDVIRPDVLGQADQDMSLDNIIRFIEAKESGKRSAGRINPLPPMSTPTASSTNGKKTPR
;
A
#
# COMPACT_ATOMS: atom_id res chain seq x y z
N MET A 1 -16.61 -8.21 -21.27
CA MET A 1 -15.21 -8.71 -21.22
C MET A 1 -14.19 -7.60 -21.07
N VAL A 2 -14.26 -6.51 -21.86
CA VAL A 2 -13.29 -5.38 -21.77
C VAL A 2 -13.17 -4.79 -20.36
N ALA A 3 -14.29 -4.50 -19.69
CA ALA A 3 -14.28 -3.94 -18.33
C ALA A 3 -13.56 -4.82 -17.30
N ARG A 4 -13.70 -6.15 -17.42
CA ARG A 4 -13.05 -7.12 -16.52
C ARG A 4 -11.55 -7.21 -16.78
N LEU A 5 -11.13 -7.13 -18.04
CA LEU A 5 -9.71 -7.06 -18.39
C LEU A 5 -9.07 -5.78 -17.84
N GLN A 6 -9.76 -4.65 -17.98
CA GLN A 6 -9.29 -3.37 -17.43
C GLN A 6 -9.13 -3.43 -15.91
N LEU A 7 -10.08 -4.07 -15.19
CA LEU A 7 -9.98 -4.29 -13.75
C LEU A 7 -8.70 -5.06 -13.38
N GLN A 8 -8.44 -6.18 -14.07
CA GLN A 8 -7.28 -7.04 -13.80
C GLN A 8 -5.92 -6.37 -14.11
N GLN A 9 -5.92 -5.34 -14.95
CA GLN A 9 -4.73 -4.57 -15.31
C GLN A 9 -4.54 -3.32 -14.44
N MET A 10 -5.36 -3.13 -13.41
CA MET A 10 -5.19 -2.03 -12.47
C MET A 10 -4.04 -2.30 -11.51
N TYR A 11 -3.21 -1.29 -11.32
CA TYR A 11 -2.11 -1.29 -10.35
C TYR A 11 -2.16 0.00 -9.56
N GLN A 12 -1.69 -0.07 -8.31
CA GLN A 12 -1.53 1.07 -7.43
C GLN A 12 -0.41 1.97 -7.95
N ASP A 13 -0.67 3.27 -8.06
CA ASP A 13 0.35 4.24 -8.46
C ASP A 13 1.34 4.53 -7.31
N ARG A 14 2.56 5.01 -7.63
CA ARG A 14 3.68 5.15 -6.67
C ARG A 14 3.36 5.96 -5.41
N ASP A 15 2.49 6.95 -5.51
CA ASP A 15 2.11 7.85 -4.41
C ASP A 15 0.61 7.74 -4.06
N GLU A 16 -0.06 6.69 -4.54
CA GLU A 16 -1.47 6.47 -4.30
C GLU A 16 -1.68 5.65 -3.02
N PRO A 17 -2.44 6.14 -2.02
CA PRO A 17 -2.81 5.34 -0.86
C PRO A 17 -3.71 4.17 -1.23
N ALA A 18 -3.58 3.04 -0.52
CA ALA A 18 -4.38 1.84 -0.78
C ALA A 18 -5.90 2.10 -0.80
N GLY A 19 -6.43 2.99 0.04
CA GLY A 19 -7.84 3.37 0.04
C GLY A 19 -8.30 4.06 -1.26
N THR A 20 -7.45 4.90 -1.86
CA THR A 20 -7.75 5.56 -3.15
C THR A 20 -7.71 4.55 -4.29
N PHE A 21 -6.71 3.67 -4.27
CA PHE A 21 -6.61 2.58 -5.23
C PHE A 21 -7.84 1.65 -5.16
N ALA A 22 -8.25 1.26 -3.96
CA ALA A 22 -9.45 0.46 -3.74
C ALA A 22 -10.73 1.16 -4.24
N ALA A 23 -10.84 2.48 -4.08
CA ALA A 23 -11.97 3.25 -4.61
C ALA A 23 -12.04 3.21 -6.15
N ARG A 24 -10.90 3.29 -6.84
CA ARG A 24 -10.83 3.13 -8.30
C ARG A 24 -11.24 1.73 -8.73
N ILE A 25 -10.73 0.70 -8.06
CA ILE A 25 -11.10 -0.71 -8.35
C ILE A 25 -12.60 -0.90 -8.14
N LYS A 26 -13.18 -0.38 -7.06
CA LYS A 26 -14.64 -0.40 -6.80
C LYS A 26 -15.42 0.28 -7.94
N GLY A 27 -14.96 1.45 -8.40
CA GLY A 27 -15.53 2.15 -9.54
C GLY A 27 -15.57 1.29 -10.81
N GLN A 28 -14.44 0.66 -11.15
CA GLN A 28 -14.34 -0.22 -12.32
C GLN A 28 -15.12 -1.54 -12.15
N ALA A 29 -15.17 -2.10 -10.95
CA ALA A 29 -15.91 -3.33 -10.65
C ALA A 29 -17.44 -3.15 -10.84
N SER A 30 -17.96 -1.94 -10.59
CA SER A 30 -19.39 -1.63 -10.77
C SER A 30 -19.91 -1.88 -12.20
N VAL A 31 -19.05 -1.79 -13.22
CA VAL A 31 -19.39 -2.04 -14.62
C VAL A 31 -19.07 -3.47 -15.09
N CYS A 32 -18.53 -4.32 -14.21
CA CYS A 32 -18.07 -5.67 -14.55
C CYS A 32 -19.14 -6.77 -14.39
N GLN A 33 -20.30 -6.45 -13.80
CA GLN A 33 -21.44 -7.36 -13.58
C GLN A 33 -20.99 -8.69 -12.95
N PHE A 34 -20.45 -8.64 -11.74
CA PHE A 34 -19.96 -9.82 -11.00
C PHE A 34 -21.09 -10.56 -10.28
N ASP A 35 -22.09 -10.98 -11.04
CA ASP A 35 -23.26 -11.68 -10.52
C ASP A 35 -23.45 -13.00 -11.24
N VAL A 36 -23.74 -14.05 -10.48
CA VAL A 36 -24.07 -15.38 -11.01
C VAL A 36 -25.44 -15.81 -10.51
N LYS A 37 -26.24 -16.36 -11.42
CA LYS A 37 -27.51 -17.03 -11.06
C LYS A 37 -27.21 -18.38 -10.42
N CYS A 38 -27.52 -18.50 -9.13
CA CYS A 38 -27.49 -19.78 -8.45
C CYS A 38 -28.64 -20.69 -8.93
N THR A 39 -28.44 -22.00 -8.84
CA THR A 39 -29.40 -23.05 -9.25
C THR A 39 -30.78 -22.91 -8.59
N ARG A 40 -30.84 -22.25 -7.42
CA ARG A 40 -32.08 -21.95 -6.69
C ARG A 40 -32.74 -20.62 -7.08
N GLY A 41 -32.28 -19.98 -8.15
CA GLY A 41 -32.83 -18.70 -8.64
C GLY A 41 -32.35 -17.45 -7.90
N VAL A 42 -31.43 -17.60 -6.94
CA VAL A 42 -30.84 -16.47 -6.20
C VAL A 42 -29.65 -15.92 -6.98
N ASN A 43 -29.58 -14.60 -7.18
CA ASN A 43 -28.37 -13.95 -7.69
C ASN A 43 -27.36 -13.81 -6.55
N VAL A 44 -26.16 -14.34 -6.74
CA VAL A 44 -25.05 -14.20 -5.81
C VAL A 44 -24.00 -13.30 -6.47
N SER A 45 -23.70 -12.19 -5.80
CA SER A 45 -22.62 -11.30 -6.21
C SER A 45 -21.29 -11.81 -5.65
N TYR A 46 -20.27 -11.79 -6.48
CA TYR A 46 -18.89 -12.12 -6.11
C TYR A 46 -17.94 -10.94 -6.38
N SER A 47 -18.49 -9.73 -6.44
CA SER A 47 -17.75 -8.50 -6.73
C SER A 47 -16.66 -8.23 -5.70
N ASP A 48 -16.95 -8.42 -4.41
CA ASP A 48 -16.00 -8.12 -3.33
C ASP A 48 -14.77 -9.01 -3.38
N GLN A 49 -14.94 -10.29 -3.75
CA GLN A 49 -13.83 -11.22 -3.96
C GLN A 49 -12.95 -10.77 -5.13
N MET A 50 -13.56 -10.38 -6.25
CA MET A 50 -12.80 -9.87 -7.41
C MET A 50 -12.05 -8.58 -7.11
N ILE A 51 -12.67 -7.67 -6.35
CA ILE A 51 -12.02 -6.42 -5.92
C ILE A 51 -10.86 -6.72 -4.99
N ARG A 52 -11.04 -7.65 -4.03
CA ARG A 52 -9.99 -8.07 -3.10
C ARG A 52 -8.80 -8.64 -3.84
N ASP A 53 -9.01 -9.57 -4.76
CA ASP A 53 -7.94 -10.21 -5.52
C ASP A 53 -7.17 -9.19 -6.37
N THR A 54 -7.90 -8.30 -7.04
CA THR A 54 -7.32 -7.21 -7.84
C THR A 54 -6.50 -6.26 -6.95
N LEU A 55 -7.02 -5.91 -5.78
CA LEU A 55 -6.33 -5.06 -4.82
C LEU A 55 -4.99 -5.66 -4.40
N ILE A 56 -4.97 -6.94 -3.99
CA ILE A 56 -3.76 -7.63 -3.53
C ILE A 56 -2.71 -7.71 -4.64
N VAL A 57 -3.10 -8.17 -5.83
CA VAL A 57 -2.18 -8.31 -6.97
C VAL A 57 -1.64 -6.95 -7.42
N GLY A 58 -2.50 -5.93 -7.42
CA GLY A 58 -2.19 -4.58 -7.87
C GLY A 58 -1.39 -3.72 -6.90
N LEU A 59 -1.11 -4.18 -5.67
CA LEU A 59 -0.33 -3.41 -4.69
C LEU A 59 1.04 -3.04 -5.24
N ALA A 60 1.47 -1.78 -5.03
CA ALA A 60 2.79 -1.32 -5.45
C ALA A 60 3.93 -1.83 -4.56
N ASP A 61 3.61 -2.16 -3.30
CA ASP A 61 4.60 -2.54 -2.30
C ASP A 61 4.79 -4.06 -2.23
N ASP A 62 5.92 -4.54 -2.75
CA ASP A 62 6.29 -5.96 -2.78
C ASP A 62 6.59 -6.56 -1.39
N VAL A 63 6.66 -5.73 -0.33
CA VAL A 63 6.78 -6.21 1.06
C VAL A 63 5.40 -6.37 1.69
N ILE A 64 4.46 -5.46 1.41
CA ILE A 64 3.12 -5.53 1.98
C ILE A 64 2.30 -6.66 1.35
N ARG A 65 2.46 -6.91 0.04
CA ARG A 65 1.74 -7.98 -0.67
C ARG A 65 1.90 -9.37 -0.01
N PRO A 66 3.12 -9.89 0.25
CA PRO A 66 3.27 -11.19 0.93
C PRO A 66 2.74 -11.18 2.37
N ASP A 67 2.80 -10.05 3.08
CA ASP A 67 2.25 -9.94 4.43
C ASP A 67 0.71 -10.03 4.44
N VAL A 68 0.05 -9.54 3.39
CA VAL A 68 -1.40 -9.72 3.19
C VAL A 68 -1.70 -11.18 2.87
N LEU A 69 -0.92 -11.81 1.99
CA LEU A 69 -1.11 -13.23 1.61
C LEU A 69 -0.85 -14.20 2.78
N GLY A 70 0.02 -13.82 3.73
CA GLY A 70 0.36 -14.62 4.92
C GLY A 70 -0.66 -14.54 6.06
N GLN A 71 -1.76 -13.80 5.92
CA GLN A 71 -2.81 -13.73 6.92
C GLN A 71 -3.52 -15.08 7.13
N ALA A 72 -3.88 -15.39 8.37
CA ALA A 72 -4.61 -16.63 8.68
C ALA A 72 -6.06 -16.60 8.16
N ASP A 73 -6.68 -15.41 8.18
CA ASP A 73 -8.02 -15.20 7.66
C ASP A 73 -7.97 -14.84 6.16
N GLN A 74 -8.08 -15.85 5.30
CA GLN A 74 -8.08 -15.68 3.85
C GLN A 74 -9.41 -15.13 3.32
N ASP A 75 -10.47 -15.14 4.15
CA ASP A 75 -11.82 -14.69 3.78
C ASP A 75 -12.17 -13.30 4.33
N MET A 76 -11.19 -12.58 4.86
CA MET A 76 -11.37 -11.26 5.47
C MET A 76 -12.17 -10.29 4.58
N SER A 77 -13.08 -9.51 5.18
CA SER A 77 -13.91 -8.57 4.42
C SER A 77 -13.08 -7.54 3.63
N LEU A 78 -13.66 -7.00 2.56
CA LEU A 78 -12.99 -6.00 1.73
C LEU A 78 -12.57 -4.76 2.53
N ASP A 79 -13.37 -4.32 3.49
CA ASP A 79 -13.00 -3.17 4.32
C ASP A 79 -11.87 -3.51 5.31
N ASN A 80 -11.83 -4.74 5.83
CA ASN A 80 -10.78 -5.17 6.75
C ASN A 80 -9.43 -5.27 6.04
N ILE A 81 -9.39 -5.81 4.81
CA ILE A 81 -8.14 -5.91 4.05
C ILE A 81 -7.60 -4.53 3.67
N ILE A 82 -8.47 -3.58 3.28
CA ILE A 82 -8.07 -2.21 2.98
C ILE A 82 -7.45 -1.56 4.21
N ARG A 83 -8.12 -1.65 5.37
CA ARG A 83 -7.60 -1.10 6.63
C ARG A 83 -6.27 -1.73 7.03
N PHE A 84 -6.12 -3.03 6.83
CA PHE A 84 -4.87 -3.74 7.11
C PHE A 84 -3.72 -3.20 6.24
N ILE A 85 -3.95 -3.05 4.93
CA ILE A 85 -2.94 -2.51 4.00
C ILE A 85 -2.59 -1.07 4.38
N GLU A 86 -3.58 -0.21 4.62
CA GLU A 86 -3.37 1.20 5.00
C GLU A 86 -2.56 1.32 6.30
N ALA A 87 -2.80 0.45 7.28
CA ALA A 87 -2.03 0.41 8.52
C ALA A 87 -0.55 0.06 8.25
N LYS A 88 -0.29 -0.89 7.35
CA LYS A 88 1.09 -1.28 6.98
C LYS A 88 1.80 -0.19 6.19
N GLU A 89 1.14 0.44 5.22
CA GLU A 89 1.69 1.59 4.49
C GLU A 89 2.05 2.75 5.43
N SER A 90 1.15 3.07 6.35
CA SER A 90 1.34 4.13 7.35
C SER A 90 2.49 3.79 8.31
N GLY A 91 2.60 2.53 8.73
CA GLY A 91 3.70 2.04 9.56
C GLY A 91 5.05 2.16 8.86
N LYS A 92 5.15 1.70 7.61
CA LYS A 92 6.39 1.80 6.80
C LYS A 92 6.79 3.26 6.57
N ARG A 93 5.83 4.13 6.24
CA ARG A 93 6.05 5.58 6.08
C ARG A 93 6.56 6.22 7.37
N SER A 94 6.03 5.81 8.52
CA SER A 94 6.45 6.32 9.83
C SER A 94 7.85 5.84 10.21
N ALA A 95 8.17 4.55 10.01
CA ALA A 95 9.50 4.01 10.28
C ALA A 95 10.59 4.67 9.41
N GLY A 96 10.30 4.92 8.13
CA GLY A 96 11.22 5.64 7.24
C GLY A 96 11.56 7.06 7.71
N ARG A 97 10.66 7.72 8.47
CA ARG A 97 10.88 9.06 9.03
C ARG A 97 11.68 9.05 10.33
N ILE A 98 11.75 7.91 11.02
CA ILE A 98 12.41 7.79 12.33
C ILE A 98 13.91 7.50 12.19
N ASN A 99 14.39 7.02 11.04
CA ASN A 99 15.83 6.92 10.78
C ASN A 99 16.41 8.32 10.55
N PRO A 100 17.18 8.89 11.51
CA PRO A 100 17.86 10.15 11.26
C PRO A 100 18.96 9.87 10.23
N LEU A 101 19.11 10.74 9.23
CA LEU A 101 20.34 10.73 8.44
C LEU A 101 21.55 10.79 9.38
N PRO A 102 22.68 10.11 9.06
CA PRO A 102 23.90 10.27 9.82
C PRO A 102 24.25 11.76 9.93
N PRO A 103 24.78 12.23 11.08
CA PRO A 103 25.04 13.64 11.30
C PRO A 103 25.96 14.17 10.20
N MET A 104 25.41 15.12 9.44
CA MET A 104 26.12 15.96 8.49
C MET A 104 27.36 16.51 9.20
N SER A 105 28.54 16.08 8.76
CA SER A 105 29.81 16.46 9.39
C SER A 105 30.00 17.96 9.24
N THR A 106 29.87 18.70 10.35
CA THR A 106 30.23 20.12 10.39
C THR A 106 31.74 20.27 10.19
N PRO A 107 32.23 21.12 9.27
CA PRO A 107 33.66 21.32 9.09
C PRO A 107 34.28 21.95 10.35
N THR A 108 35.44 21.40 10.68
CA THR A 108 36.28 21.65 11.86
C THR A 108 36.70 23.12 11.99
N ALA A 109 36.46 23.75 13.14
CA ALA A 109 37.11 25.01 13.52
C ALA A 109 38.38 24.71 14.32
N SER A 110 39.54 24.71 13.64
CA SER A 110 40.86 24.67 14.28
C SER A 110 41.22 26.06 14.79
N SER A 111 41.21 26.28 16.11
CA SER A 111 41.74 27.50 16.73
C SER A 111 43.14 27.23 17.27
N THR A 112 44.14 27.81 16.62
CA THR A 112 45.55 27.79 17.06
C THR A 112 45.76 28.91 18.09
N ASN A 113 45.99 28.54 19.33
CA ASN A 113 46.30 29.50 20.40
C ASN A 113 47.80 29.78 20.44
N GLY A 114 48.22 30.92 19.88
CA GLY A 114 49.57 31.46 20.05
C GLY A 114 49.61 32.44 21.21
N LYS A 115 50.42 32.17 22.24
CA LYS A 115 50.79 33.18 23.24
C LYS A 115 52.30 33.19 23.46
N LYS A 116 52.92 34.22 22.85
CA LYS A 116 54.32 34.63 22.95
C LYS A 116 54.65 35.11 24.38
N THR A 117 55.78 34.65 24.91
CA THR A 117 56.62 35.33 25.91
C THR A 117 57.32 36.54 25.29
N PRO A 118 57.55 37.63 26.05
CA PRO A 118 58.93 38.05 26.34
C PRO A 118 59.08 38.67 27.77
N ARG A 119 60.12 38.29 28.53
CA ARG A 119 61.44 38.93 28.74
C ARG A 119 61.46 39.87 29.94
#